data_AF-A0A2R6H3I2-F1
#
_entry.id   AF-A0A2R6H3I2-F1
#
_cell.length_a   1.000
_cell.length_b   1.000
_cell.length_c   1.000
_cell.angle_alpha   90.00
_cell.angle_beta   90.00
_cell.angle_gamma   90.00
#
_symmetry.space_group_name_H-M   'P 1'
#
loop_
_entity.id
_entity.type
_entity.pdbx_description
1 polymer ?
#
loop_
_entity_poly.entity_id
_entity_poly.type
_entity_poly.pdbx_seq_one_letter_code
_entity_poly.pdbx_strand_id
1 'polypeptide(L)' 'MGTDERYVVYFRDRVAGIDPPLRTDSVEFYDSGVRVTREGGRDFFPYEVIGRIRERTAGGGAAGTEEGSPT' A
#
# COMPACT_ATOMS: atom_id res chain seq x y z
N MET A 1 15.29 -0.14 -14.03
CA MET A 1 14.50 -1.04 -13.17
C MET A 1 13.37 -0.18 -12.64
N GLY A 2 12.14 -0.41 -13.10
CA GLY A 2 11.01 0.45 -12.75
C GLY A 2 10.65 0.26 -11.29
N THR A 3 10.78 1.32 -10.49
CA THR A 3 10.16 1.44 -9.17
C THR A 3 8.67 1.60 -9.39
N ASP A 4 7.97 0.48 -9.49
CA ASP A 4 6.52 0.48 -9.60
C ASP A 4 5.97 0.79 -8.22
N GLU A 5 5.80 2.08 -7.92
CA GLU A 5 5.16 2.59 -6.70
C GLU A 5 3.70 2.13 -6.67
N ARG A 6 3.50 0.90 -6.19
CA ARG A 6 2.24 0.15 -6.24
C ARG A 6 1.35 0.43 -5.05
N TYR A 7 1.84 1.03 -3.98
CA TYR A 7 1.04 1.33 -2.80
C TYR A 7 1.25 2.76 -2.33
N VAL A 8 0.19 3.32 -1.76
CA VAL A 8 0.17 4.63 -1.13
C VAL A 8 -0.35 4.48 0.29
N VAL A 9 0.51 4.82 1.25
CA VAL A 9 0.22 4.76 2.68
C VAL A 9 -0.10 6.17 3.19
N TYR A 10 -1.27 6.30 3.79
CA TYR A 10 -1.75 7.49 4.47
C TYR A 10 -1.65 7.25 5.97
N PHE A 11 -1.04 8.20 6.68
CA PHE A 11 -0.90 8.16 8.12
C PHE A 11 -2.02 8.97 8.79
N ARG A 12 -2.49 8.52 9.95
CA ARG A 12 -3.41 9.27 10.81
C ARG A 12 -2.70 10.43 11.48
N ASP A 13 -1.47 10.20 11.89
CA ASP A 13 -0.66 11.12 12.66
C ASP A 13 0.60 11.53 11.89
N ARG A 14 1.24 12.63 12.30
CA ARG A 14 2.51 13.04 11.69
C ARG A 14 3.60 12.09 12.15
N VAL A 15 4.16 11.33 11.21
CA VAL A 15 5.34 10.52 11.46
C VAL A 15 6.59 11.36 11.17
N ALA A 16 7.47 11.49 12.17
CA ALA A 16 8.69 12.28 12.03
C ALA A 16 9.56 11.73 10.88
N GLY A 17 9.93 12.60 9.93
CA GLY A 17 10.75 12.24 8.79
C GLY A 17 10.00 11.60 7.61
N ILE A 18 8.66 11.55 7.66
CA ILE A 18 7.82 11.07 6.55
C ILE A 18 6.85 12.17 6.14
N ASP A 19 6.86 12.50 4.85
CA ASP A 19 5.89 13.42 4.26
C ASP A 19 4.71 12.61 3.68
N PRO A 20 3.51 12.69 4.27
CA PRO A 20 2.35 11.97 3.77
C PRO A 20 1.76 12.67 2.53
N PRO A 21 1.31 11.93 1.49
CA PRO A 21 1.18 10.47 1.46
C PRO A 21 2.48 9.75 1.05
N LEU A 22 2.82 8.67 1.76
CA LEU A 22 4.03 7.88 1.48
C LEU A 22 3.77 6.89 0.34
N ARG A 23 4.57 6.98 -0.71
CA ARG A 23 4.56 6.05 -1.85
C ARG A 23 5.60 4.96 -1.63
N THR A 24 5.24 3.74 -2.01
CA THR A 24 6.07 2.55 -1.75
C THR A 24 5.82 1.48 -2.80
N ASP A 25 6.86 0.69 -3.05
CA ASP A 25 6.83 -0.43 -3.98
C ASP A 25 6.06 -1.63 -3.40
N SER A 26 6.24 -1.92 -2.11
CA SER A 26 5.66 -3.10 -1.46
C SER A 26 5.26 -2.83 -0.02
N VAL A 27 4.18 -3.48 0.39
CA VAL A 27 3.64 -3.43 1.74
C VAL A 27 3.46 -4.85 2.28
N GLU A 28 4.01 -5.13 3.45
CA GLU A 28 3.87 -6.42 4.16
C GLU A 28 3.11 -6.19 5.46
N PHE A 29 2.03 -6.94 5.66
CA PHE A 29 1.17 -6.85 6.84
C PHE A 29 1.60 -7.85 7.91
N TYR A 30 1.79 -7.37 9.14
CA TYR A 30 2.10 -8.16 10.32
C TYR A 30 1.04 -7.91 11.40
N ASP A 31 1.00 -8.74 12.45
CA ASP A 31 0.10 -8.51 13.58
C ASP A 31 0.36 -7.20 14.33
N SER A 32 1.63 -6.78 14.39
CA SER A 32 2.05 -5.56 15.10
C SER A 32 2.01 -4.28 14.25
N GLY A 33 1.81 -4.39 12.94
CA GLY A 33 1.89 -3.25 12.04
C GLY A 33 2.22 -3.63 10.60
N VAL A 34 2.75 -2.67 9.87
CA VAL A 34 2.98 -2.79 8.44
C VAL A 34 4.42 -2.40 8.12
N ARG A 35 5.09 -3.26 7.36
CA ARG A 35 6.40 -2.96 6.80
C ARG A 35 6.25 -2.44 5.37
N VAL A 36 6.96 -1.37 5.09
CA VAL A 36 6.89 -0.61 3.85
C VAL A 36 8.28 -0.65 3.21
N THR A 37 8.38 -1.08 1.96
CA THR A 37 9.64 -1.15 1.22
C THR A 37 9.66 -0.10 0.12
N ARG A 38 10.62 0.83 0.18
CA ARG A 38 10.83 1.91 -0.79
C ARG A 38 12.27 1.88 -1.31
N GLU A 39 12.54 2.65 -2.36
CA GLU A 39 13.87 2.76 -2.97
C GLU A 39 14.98 3.12 -1.96
N GLY A 40 14.64 3.90 -0.92
CA GLY A 40 15.56 4.31 0.15
C GLY A 40 15.71 3.35 1.33
N GLY A 41 14.97 2.23 1.36
CA GLY A 41 15.03 1.27 2.45
C GLY A 41 13.67 0.70 2.87
N ARG A 42 13.65 0.10 4.05
CA ARG A 42 12.46 -0.55 4.60
C ARG A 42 12.13 0.09 5.93
N ASP A 43 10.91 0.59 6.05
CA ASP A 43 10.40 1.24 7.25
C ASP A 43 9.26 0.40 7.84
N PHE A 44 9.09 0.41 9.15
CA PHE A 44 8.01 -0.29 9.83
C PHE A 44 7.13 0.71 10.57
N PHE A 45 5.81 0.59 10.39
CA PHE A 45 4.83 1.48 10.96
C PHE A 45 3.75 0.69 11.72
N PRO A 46 3.47 0.99 13.01
CA PRO A 46 2.38 0.36 13.74
C PRO A 46 1.01 0.80 13.20
N TYR A 47 -0.02 -0.03 13.36
CA TYR A 47 -1.38 0.30 12.88
C TYR A 47 -1.98 1.56 13.53
N GLU A 48 -1.52 1.92 14.73
CA GLU A 48 -1.96 3.12 15.44
C GLU A 48 -1.71 4.40 14.64
N VAL A 49 -0.60 4.46 13.89
CA VAL A 49 -0.24 5.62 13.06
C VAL A 49 -0.75 5.50 11.63
N ILE A 50 -1.14 4.30 11.19
CA ILE A 50 -1.61 4.06 9.81
C ILE A 50 -3.10 4.42 9.71
N GLY A 51 -3.42 5.30 8.77
CA GLY A 51 -4.79 5.71 8.50
C GLY A 51 -5.45 4.88 7.43
N ARG A 52 -4.77 4.75 6.28
CA ARG A 52 -5.29 4.04 5.12
C ARG A 52 -4.15 3.60 4.23
N ILE A 53 -4.26 2.41 3.66
CA ILE A 53 -3.34 1.94 2.61
C ILE A 53 -4.18 1.77 1.34
N ARG A 54 -3.69 2.31 0.22
CA ARG A 54 -4.31 2.15 -1.09
C ARG A 54 -3.31 1.46 -2.02
N GLU A 55 -3.73 0.34 -2.58
CA GLU A 55 -3.04 -0.22 -3.74
C GLU A 55 -3.36 0.65 -4.96
N ARG A 56 -2.31 1.10 -5.63
CA ARG A 56 -2.35 1.69 -6.95
C ARG A 56 -2.19 0.54 -7.93
N THR A 57 -3.32 0.02 -8.41
CA THR A 57 -3.31 -0.89 -9.56
C THR A 57 -2.65 -0.16 -10.73
N ALA A 58 -1.45 -0.58 -11.10
CA ALA A 58 -0.76 -0.09 -12.27
C ALA A 58 -1.54 -0.55 -13.52
N GLY A 59 -2.49 0.28 -13.95
CA GLY A 59 -3.30 0.04 -15.14
C GLY A 59 -4.48 -0.90 -14.89
N GLY A 60 -5.70 -0.40 -15.08
CA GLY A 60 -6.90 -1.21 -15.06
C GLY A 60 -6.91 -2.26 -16.18
N GLY A 61 -7.43 -3.44 -15.85
CA GLY A 61 -7.68 -4.52 -16.79
C GLY A 61 -8.44 -5.68 -16.14
N ALA A 62 -9.75 -5.51 -16.01
CA ALA A 62 -10.78 -6.53 -15.77
C ALA A 62 -10.66 -7.41 -14.51
N ALA A 63 -11.44 -7.03 -13.50
CA ALA A 63 -12.08 -7.99 -12.62
C ALA A 63 -12.95 -8.93 -13.47
N GLY A 64 -12.42 -10.10 -13.84
CA GLY A 64 -13.27 -11.23 -14.18
C GLY A 64 -13.85 -11.79 -12.90
N THR A 65 -15.16 -11.67 -12.69
CA THR A 65 -16.06 -12.66 -12.08
C THR A 65 -17.48 -12.10 -12.19
N GLU A 66 -18.10 -12.25 -13.36
CA GLU A 66 -19.55 -12.40 -13.42
C GLU A 66 -19.81 -13.91 -13.52
N GLU A 67 -19.90 -14.52 -12.35
CA GLU A 67 -20.52 -15.83 -12.20
C GLU A 67 -22.02 -15.65 -12.52
N GLY A 68 -22.46 -16.24 -13.62
CA GLY A 68 -23.85 -16.18 -14.05
C GLY A 68 -24.08 -17.11 -15.23
N SER A 69 -24.26 -18.40 -14.95
CA SER A 69 -25.02 -19.27 -15.84
C SER A 69 -26.50 -18.86 -15.79
N PRO A 70 -27.15 -18.63 -16.93
CA PRO A 70 -28.54 -19.04 -17.05
C PRO A 70 -28.70 -20.08 -18.16
N THR A 71 -29.47 -21.12 -17.80
CA THR A 71 -30.12 -22.19 -18.56
C THR A 71 -30.24 -22.03 -20.08
#